data_AF-A0A9P6DKV1-F1
#
_entry.id   AF-A0A9P6DKV1-F1
#
_cell.length_a   1.000
_cell.length_b   1.000
_cell.length_c   1.000
_cell.angle_alpha   90.00
_cell.angle_beta   90.00
_cell.angle_gamma   90.00
#
_symmetry.space_group_name_H-M   'P 1'
#
loop_
_entity.id
_entity.type
_entity.pdbx_description
1 polymer ?
#
loop_
_entity_poly.entity_id
_entity_poly.type
_entity_poly.pdbx_seq_one_letter_code
_entity_poly.pdbx_strand_id
1 'polypeptide(L)'
;SKSDLTKQLQELKTELLSLSLCVQKIASLSASKLSQISTICKSIAHVLTVTNQKACQNLQEYYKNKKYLPLDGPAHKENPCHPLLIDKGKMEKQHKQDIHFPTRKDTLKA
;
A
#
# COMPACT_ATOMS: atom_id res chain seq x y z
N SER A 1 -5.22 -21.21 -4.46
CA SER A 1 -3.75 -21.13 -4.54
C SER A 1 -3.33 -20.07 -5.58
N LYS A 2 -2.06 -19.65 -5.68
CA LYS A 2 -1.63 -18.64 -6.67
C LYS A 2 -1.95 -19.08 -8.12
N SER A 3 -1.78 -20.37 -8.41
CA SER A 3 -2.09 -20.95 -9.73
C SER A 3 -3.58 -20.90 -10.05
N ASP A 4 -4.46 -21.03 -9.06
CA ASP A 4 -5.91 -20.97 -9.29
C ASP A 4 -6.35 -19.55 -9.67
N LEU A 5 -5.80 -18.53 -8.99
CA LEU A 5 -6.09 -17.12 -9.32
C LEU A 5 -5.61 -16.75 -10.72
N THR A 6 -4.45 -17.27 -11.15
CA THR A 6 -3.95 -17.03 -12.51
C THR A 6 -4.81 -17.71 -13.58
N LYS A 7 -5.34 -18.90 -13.29
CA LYS A 7 -6.27 -19.61 -14.18
C LYS A 7 -7.59 -18.86 -14.31
N GLN A 8 -8.21 -18.49 -13.17
CA GLN A 8 -9.43 -17.67 -13.13
C GLN A 8 -9.26 -16.35 -13.89
N LEU A 9 -8.12 -15.68 -13.74
CA LEU A 9 -7.81 -14.45 -14.45
C LEU A 9 -7.75 -14.68 -15.97
N GLN A 10 -7.14 -15.78 -16.42
CA GLN A 10 -7.05 -16.11 -17.83
C GLN A 10 -8.43 -16.41 -18.43
N GLU A 11 -9.27 -17.18 -17.73
CA GLU A 11 -10.65 -17.48 -18.12
C GLU A 11 -11.50 -16.20 -18.25
N LEU A 12 -11.48 -15.33 -17.23
CA LEU A 12 -12.21 -14.06 -17.25
C LEU A 12 -11.74 -13.13 -18.38
N LYS A 13 -10.44 -13.14 -18.72
CA LYS A 13 -9.92 -12.38 -19.86
C LYS A 13 -10.42 -12.92 -21.20
N THR A 14 -10.47 -14.23 -21.37
CA THR A 14 -10.99 -14.85 -22.60
C THR A 14 -12.49 -14.58 -22.77
N GLU A 15 -13.26 -14.63 -21.68
CA GLU A 15 -14.68 -14.29 -21.69
C GLU A 15 -14.90 -12.82 -22.04
N LEU A 16 -14.11 -11.90 -21.46
CA LEU A 16 -14.18 -10.48 -21.77
C LEU A 16 -13.85 -10.21 -23.26
N LEU A 17 -12.81 -10.85 -23.80
CA LEU A 17 -12.44 -10.71 -25.21
C LEU A 17 -13.56 -11.21 -26.13
N SER A 18 -14.16 -12.36 -25.82
CA SER A 18 -15.29 -12.93 -26.56
C SER A 18 -16.50 -11.98 -26.58
N LEU A 19 -16.88 -11.42 -25.42
CA LEU A 19 -17.98 -10.47 -25.32
C LEU A 19 -17.69 -9.14 -26.03
N SER A 20 -16.47 -8.62 -25.91
CA SER A 20 -16.05 -7.38 -26.59
C SER A 20 -16.04 -7.52 -28.11
N LEU A 21 -15.59 -8.66 -28.64
CA LEU A 21 -15.63 -8.95 -30.07
C LEU A 21 -17.07 -8.99 -30.62
N CYS A 22 -18.00 -9.56 -29.83
CA CYS A 22 -19.42 -9.62 -30.17
C CYS A 22 -20.04 -8.21 -30.25
N VAL A 23 -19.68 -7.32 -29.31
CA VAL A 23 -20.16 -5.93 -29.27
C VAL A 23 -19.65 -5.11 -30.47
N GLN A 24 -18.42 -5.33 -30.93
CA GLN A 24 -17.85 -4.58 -32.07
C GLN A 24 -18.45 -4.98 -33.42
N LYS A 25 -18.80 -6.27 -33.61
CA LYS A 25 -19.28 -6.80 -34.90
C LYS A 25 -20.78 -6.66 -35.10
N ILE A 26 -21.57 -6.70 -34.02
CA ILE A 26 -23.02 -6.73 -34.10
C ILE A 26 -23.55 -5.44 -33.46
N ALA A 27 -24.00 -4.51 -34.31
CA ALA A 27 -24.49 -3.18 -33.89
C ALA A 27 -25.77 -3.23 -33.02
N SER A 28 -26.36 -4.40 -32.77
CA SER A 28 -27.52 -4.58 -31.88
C SER A 28 -27.07 -4.97 -30.46
N LEU A 29 -26.93 -3.94 -29.62
CA LEU A 29 -26.46 -4.00 -28.25
C LEU A 29 -27.58 -4.53 -27.31
N SER A 30 -27.42 -5.73 -26.73
CA SER A 30 -28.33 -6.17 -25.65
C SER A 30 -27.84 -5.64 -24.31
N ALA A 31 -28.72 -5.00 -23.53
CA ALA A 31 -28.38 -4.42 -22.22
C ALA A 31 -27.78 -5.46 -21.24
N SER A 32 -28.19 -6.72 -21.37
CA SER A 32 -27.66 -7.84 -20.59
C SER A 32 -26.16 -8.09 -20.81
N LYS A 33 -25.67 -7.99 -22.06
CA LYS A 33 -24.25 -8.20 -22.39
C LYS A 33 -23.36 -7.07 -21.84
N LEU A 34 -23.85 -5.83 -21.87
CA LEU A 34 -23.14 -4.68 -21.27
C LEU A 34 -22.99 -4.82 -19.76
N SER A 35 -24.05 -5.24 -19.07
CA SER A 35 -24.00 -5.48 -17.62
C SER A 35 -22.99 -6.58 -17.27
N GLN A 36 -22.91 -7.65 -18.07
CA GLN A 36 -21.94 -8.72 -17.88
C GLN A 36 -20.51 -8.23 -18.05
N ILE A 37 -20.22 -7.38 -19.04
CA ILE A 37 -18.90 -6.78 -19.24
C ILE A 37 -18.47 -5.99 -17.98
N SER A 38 -19.36 -5.15 -17.43
CA SER A 38 -19.06 -4.40 -16.19
C SER A 38 -18.72 -5.33 -15.02
N THR A 39 -19.50 -6.41 -14.84
CA THR A 39 -19.27 -7.41 -13.80
C THR A 39 -17.92 -8.12 -13.98
N ILE A 40 -17.60 -8.56 -15.20
CA ILE A 40 -16.34 -9.26 -15.50
C ILE A 40 -15.14 -8.33 -15.27
N CYS A 41 -15.21 -7.06 -15.71
CA CYS A 41 -14.16 -6.07 -15.45
C CYS A 41 -13.89 -5.90 -13.95
N LYS A 42 -14.96 -5.81 -13.14
CA LYS A 42 -14.83 -5.73 -11.68
C LYS A 42 -14.19 -7.01 -11.12
N SER A 43 -14.63 -8.20 -11.54
CA SER A 43 -14.05 -9.47 -11.11
C SER A 43 -12.55 -9.56 -11.44
N ILE A 44 -12.13 -9.15 -12.64
CA ILE A 44 -10.71 -9.09 -13.04
C ILE A 44 -9.94 -8.15 -12.11
N ALA A 45 -10.49 -6.96 -11.83
CA ALA A 45 -9.87 -6.01 -10.91
C ALA A 45 -9.71 -6.61 -9.51
N HIS A 46 -10.74 -7.26 -8.96
CA HIS A 46 -10.68 -7.93 -7.66
C HIS A 46 -9.58 -9.01 -7.60
N VAL A 47 -9.48 -9.87 -8.63
CA VAL A 47 -8.45 -10.93 -8.68
C VAL A 47 -7.03 -10.33 -8.72
N LEU A 48 -6.82 -9.27 -9.50
CA LEU A 48 -5.56 -8.54 -9.55
C LEU A 48 -5.22 -7.89 -8.20
N THR A 49 -6.19 -7.24 -7.55
CA THR A 49 -6.01 -6.62 -6.23
C THR A 49 -5.61 -7.64 -5.17
N VAL A 50 -6.30 -8.79 -5.10
CA VAL A 50 -5.98 -9.85 -4.13
C VAL A 50 -4.58 -10.43 -4.38
N THR A 51 -4.22 -10.63 -5.65
CA THR A 51 -2.90 -11.15 -6.04
C THR A 51 -1.79 -10.18 -5.63
N ASN A 52 -1.98 -8.90 -5.92
CA ASN A 52 -1.03 -7.84 -5.55
C ASN A 52 -0.93 -7.68 -4.03
N GLN A 53 -2.05 -7.69 -3.31
CA GLN A 53 -2.05 -7.63 -1.85
C GLN A 53 -1.25 -8.77 -1.24
N LYS A 54 -1.41 -10.00 -1.75
CA LYS A 54 -0.63 -11.16 -1.31
C LYS A 54 0.85 -11.06 -1.67
N ALA A 55 1.19 -10.52 -2.84
CA ALA A 55 2.59 -10.27 -3.20
C ALA A 55 3.24 -9.25 -2.24
N CYS A 56 2.55 -8.15 -1.95
CA CYS A 56 3.01 -7.13 -1.01
C CYS A 56 3.16 -7.68 0.42
N GLN A 57 2.21 -8.48 0.90
CA GLN A 57 2.30 -9.13 2.22
C GLN A 57 3.53 -10.04 2.34
N ASN A 58 3.77 -10.89 1.34
CA ASN A 58 4.95 -11.77 1.32
C ASN A 58 6.25 -10.98 1.31
N LEU A 59 6.31 -9.88 0.54
CA LEU A 59 7.49 -9.00 0.51
C LEU A 59 7.68 -8.30 1.86
N GLN A 60 6.60 -7.81 2.48
CA GLN A 60 6.66 -7.17 3.79
C GLN A 60 7.17 -8.14 4.87
N GLU A 61 6.70 -9.38 4.88
CA GLU A 61 7.18 -10.43 5.79
C GLU A 61 8.67 -10.74 5.56
N TYR A 62 9.11 -10.81 4.30
CA TYR A 62 10.51 -11.06 3.94
C TYR A 62 11.46 -9.93 4.37
N TYR A 63 11.00 -8.67 4.32
CA TYR A 63 11.83 -7.48 4.63
C TYR A 63 11.64 -6.94 6.06
N LYS A 64 10.75 -7.50 6.89
CA LYS A 64 10.36 -6.96 8.21
C LYS A 64 11.52 -6.64 9.17
N ASN A 65 12.64 -7.33 9.06
CA ASN A 65 13.81 -7.18 9.94
C ASN A 65 15.11 -6.87 9.19
N LYS A 66 15.02 -6.51 7.91
CA LYS A 66 16.20 -6.21 7.09
C LYS A 66 16.51 -4.72 7.18
N LYS A 67 17.80 -4.39 7.36
CA LYS A 67 18.28 -3.00 7.42
C LYS A 67 17.93 -2.19 6.16
N TYR A 68 17.92 -2.84 5.00
CA TYR A 68 17.62 -2.22 3.71
C TYR A 68 16.31 -2.78 3.15
N LEU A 69 15.35 -1.90 2.90
CA LEU A 69 14.11 -2.21 2.20
C LEU A 69 14.26 -1.87 0.71
N PRO A 70 13.48 -2.52 -0.16
CA PRO A 70 13.38 -2.11 -1.57
C PRO A 70 12.91 -0.66 -1.66
N LEU A 71 13.48 0.10 -2.61
CA LEU A 71 13.16 1.51 -2.82
C LEU A 71 11.66 1.73 -3.15
N ASP A 72 11.05 0.79 -3.87
CA ASP A 72 9.63 0.81 -4.28
C ASP A 72 8.67 0.10 -3.28
N GLY A 73 9.13 -0.16 -2.05
CA GLY A 73 8.32 -0.82 -1.03
C GLY A 73 7.13 0.03 -0.53
N PRO A 74 6.08 -0.57 0.06
CA PRO A 74 4.86 0.14 0.52
C PRO A 74 5.06 1.22 1.59
N ALA A 75 6.29 1.40 2.10
CA ALA A 75 6.67 2.51 2.95
C ALA A 75 7.13 3.71 2.12
N HIS A 76 6.36 4.10 1.09
CA HIS A 76 6.50 5.42 0.48
C HIS A 76 5.28 6.25 0.82
N LYS A 77 5.24 6.70 2.07
CA LYS A 77 4.56 7.93 2.42
C LYS A 77 5.67 8.91 2.76
N GLU A 78 5.89 9.82 1.82
CA GLU A 78 6.48 11.12 2.12
C GLU A 78 7.99 11.10 2.41
N ASN A 79 8.78 11.29 1.34
CA ASN A 79 9.77 12.36 1.43
C ASN A 79 8.93 13.65 1.60
N PRO A 80 8.76 14.22 2.81
CA PRO A 80 9.76 15.18 3.30
C PRO A 80 9.80 15.32 4.83
N CYS A 81 10.95 15.01 5.41
CA CYS A 81 11.73 15.91 6.24
C CYS A 81 13.07 15.20 6.40
N HIS A 82 14.17 15.95 6.51
CA HIS A 82 15.42 15.43 7.07
C HIS A 82 15.09 14.45 8.21
N PRO A 83 15.79 13.30 8.36
CA PRO A 83 15.60 12.48 9.55
C PRO A 83 15.63 13.43 10.73
N LEU A 84 14.46 13.61 11.40
CA LEU A 84 14.37 14.41 12.61
C LEU A 84 15.52 13.89 13.45
N LEU A 85 16.48 14.78 13.72
CA LEU A 85 17.75 14.43 14.35
C LEU A 85 17.42 13.43 15.44
N ILE A 86 17.79 12.16 15.23
CA ILE A 86 17.63 11.13 16.25
C ILE A 86 18.29 11.75 17.47
N ASP A 87 17.53 11.98 18.54
CA ASP A 87 17.98 12.70 19.74
C ASP A 87 19.31 12.09 20.16
N LYS A 88 20.40 12.70 19.71
CA LYS A 88 21.74 12.31 20.10
C LYS A 88 21.77 12.72 21.54
N GLY A 89 21.70 11.74 22.44
CA GLY A 89 21.49 11.94 23.87
C GLY A 89 22.28 13.15 24.37
N LYS A 90 21.64 13.92 25.26
CA LYS A 90 22.21 15.17 25.80
C LYS A 90 23.67 14.97 26.18
N MET A 91 24.53 15.93 25.83
CA MET A 91 25.92 15.91 26.29
C MET A 91 25.98 15.81 27.82
N GLU A 92 26.99 15.13 28.34
CA GLU A 92 27.16 14.91 29.79
C GLU A 92 27.13 16.22 30.59
N LYS A 93 27.63 17.31 30.01
CA LYS A 93 27.55 18.66 30.58
C LYS A 93 26.11 19.16 30.74
N GLN A 94 25.26 19.00 29.72
CA GLN A 94 23.84 19.37 29.78
C GLN A 94 23.08 18.48 30.75
N HIS A 95 23.39 17.19 30.81
CA HIS A 95 22.79 16.27 31.77
C HIS A 95 23.07 16.68 33.22
N LYS A 96 24.33 17.03 33.54
CA LYS A 96 24.71 17.55 34.87
C LYS A 96 23.98 18.86 35.18
N GLN A 97 23.86 19.77 34.22
CA GLN A 97 23.13 21.03 34.40
C GLN A 97 21.64 20.78 34.70
N ASP A 98 20.99 19.88 33.95
CA ASP A 98 19.57 19.54 34.17
C ASP A 98 19.33 18.89 35.55
N ILE A 99 20.28 18.06 36.03
CA ILE A 99 20.20 17.44 37.37
C ILE A 99 20.38 18.49 38.46
N HIS A 100 21.41 19.34 38.35
CA HIS A 100 21.75 20.31 39.39
C HIS A 100 20.81 21.52 39.42
N PHE A 101 20.26 21.92 38.27
CA PHE A 101 19.43 23.11 38.11
C PHE A 101 18.15 22.83 37.32
N PRO A 102 17.21 22.06 37.89
CA PRO A 102 15.92 21.84 37.24
C PRO A 102 15.10 23.13 37.23
N THR A 103 14.42 23.40 36.11
CA THR A 103 13.50 24.54 35.99
C THR A 103 12.35 24.38 36.98
N ARG A 104 12.27 25.28 37.96
CA ARG A 104 11.19 25.30 38.96
C ARG A 104 10.05 26.18 38.46
N LYS A 105 8.81 25.79 38.78
CA LYS A 105 7.63 26.60 38.49
C LYS A 105 7.33 27.47 39.71
N ASP A 106 7.74 28.73 39.64
CA ASP A 106 7.50 29.70 40.71
C ASP A 106 6.33 30.60 40.34
N THR A 107 5.54 30.99 41.34
CA THR A 107 4.48 31.99 41.19
C THR A 107 4.83 33.20 42.04
N LEU A 108 4.68 34.39 41.46
CA LEU A 108 4.88 35.64 42.18
C LEU A 108 3.65 35.91 43.03
N LYS A 109 3.86 36.12 44.32
CA LYS A 109 2.80 36.51 45.25
C LYS A 109 2.40 37.95 44.94
N ALA A 110 1.09 38.20 44.82
CA ALA A 110 0.52 39.51 44.56
C ALA A 110 0.79 40.48 45.72
#